data_AF-A0A8T7L9T8-F1
#
_entry.id   AF-A0A8T7L9T8-F1
#
_cell.length_a   1.000
_cell.length_b   1.000
_cell.length_c   1.000
_cell.angle_alpha   90.00
_cell.angle_beta   90.00
_cell.angle_gamma   90.00
#
_symmetry.space_group_name_H-M   'P 1'
#
loop_
_entity.id
_entity.type
_entity.pdbx_description
1 polymer ?
#
loop_
_entity_poly.entity_id
_entity_poly.type
_entity_poly.pdbx_seq_one_letter_code
_entity_poly.pdbx_strand_id
1 'polypeptide(L)'
;MNFWQRLLGGRPRVVRQRKWTEKELRAQGFRYYDPHKQVTMARRLPPAEAPKTIQTPWDTIVATAGYYIAYQASETPGKPLDAYSPRPIEPKIFRETYAPWREPDWKPTPTQAYLLKLGCKPYYKTVGVWAKRLKEPTLVKSLESSKPSLAPAGAWLCVGSAGEPWTVTDEWFRSRYAPPSKDKKAQAADHRSKTPLRA
;
A
#
# COMPACT_ATOMS: atom_id res chain seq x y z
N MET A 1 -1.82 14.93 27.44
CA MET A 1 -0.49 14.28 27.59
C MET A 1 -0.65 13.26 28.71
N ASN A 2 -0.74 11.97 28.39
CA ASN A 2 -1.22 10.97 29.36
C ASN A 2 -0.10 10.58 30.34
N PHE A 3 -0.49 10.38 31.60
CA PHE A 3 0.34 10.07 32.78
C PHE A 3 1.45 9.04 32.51
N TRP A 4 1.19 8.05 31.66
CA TRP A 4 2.14 7.00 31.27
C TRP A 4 3.35 7.48 30.43
N GLN A 5 3.24 8.60 29.70
CA GLN A 5 4.36 9.15 28.91
C GLN A 5 5.42 9.85 29.76
N ARG A 6 5.09 10.23 31.01
CA ARG A 6 6.03 10.89 31.93
C ARG A 6 6.92 9.92 32.71
N LEU A 7 6.49 8.67 32.91
CA LEU A 7 7.17 7.74 33.81
C LEU A 7 8.29 6.91 33.19
N LEU A 8 8.42 6.86 31.85
CA LEU A 8 9.34 5.93 31.21
C LEU A 8 10.52 6.53 30.44
N GLY A 9 10.65 7.87 30.32
CA GLY A 9 11.81 8.51 29.66
C GLY A 9 12.12 8.06 28.21
N GLY A 10 11.34 7.12 27.67
CA GLY A 10 11.57 6.46 26.41
C GLY A 10 10.86 7.21 25.31
N ARG A 11 11.61 7.54 24.26
CA ARG A 11 11.01 8.08 23.02
C ARG A 11 9.96 7.09 22.53
N PRO A 12 8.75 7.56 22.14
CA PRO A 12 7.71 6.68 21.66
C PRO A 12 8.21 5.90 20.43
N ARG A 13 8.02 4.59 20.44
CA ARG A 13 8.53 3.70 19.37
C ARG A 13 7.79 3.99 18.06
N VAL A 14 8.53 4.43 17.05
CA VAL A 14 8.01 4.67 15.70
C VAL A 14 8.37 3.51 14.79
N VAL A 15 7.37 2.91 14.13
CA VAL A 15 7.61 1.93 13.06
C VAL A 15 8.02 2.68 11.80
N ARG A 16 9.20 2.35 11.26
CA ARG A 16 9.80 2.98 10.07
C ARG A 16 10.22 1.93 9.06
N GLN A 17 10.48 2.37 7.84
CA GLN A 17 11.09 1.51 6.82
C GLN A 17 12.43 0.97 7.32
N ARG A 18 12.64 -0.33 7.11
CA ARG A 18 13.92 -1.02 7.31
C ARG A 18 13.94 -2.31 6.49
N LYS A 19 15.11 -2.93 6.38
CA LYS A 19 15.24 -4.26 5.75
C LYS A 19 14.72 -5.32 6.72
N TRP A 20 13.48 -5.75 6.51
CA TRP A 20 12.86 -6.80 7.30
C TRP A 20 13.21 -8.18 6.75
N THR A 21 13.56 -9.11 7.62
CA THR A 21 13.51 -10.54 7.30
C THR A 21 12.12 -11.11 7.56
N GLU A 22 11.74 -12.16 6.84
CA GLU A 22 10.48 -12.88 7.13
C GLU A 22 10.43 -13.40 8.57
N LYS A 23 11.56 -13.87 9.10
CA LYS A 23 11.67 -14.34 10.48
C LYS A 23 11.32 -13.24 11.48
N GLU A 24 11.85 -12.03 11.29
CA GLU A 24 11.51 -10.88 12.14
C GLU A 24 10.04 -10.48 12.02
N LEU A 25 9.48 -10.48 10.80
CA LEU A 25 8.08 -10.15 10.58
C LEU A 25 7.17 -11.16 11.30
N ARG A 26 7.43 -12.46 11.14
CA ARG A 26 6.70 -13.52 11.84
C ARG A 26 6.84 -13.40 13.35
N ALA A 27 8.04 -13.17 13.85
CA ALA A 27 8.30 -12.97 15.28
C ALA A 27 7.54 -11.76 15.87
N GLN A 28 7.27 -10.74 15.04
CA GLN A 28 6.45 -9.59 15.43
C GLN A 28 4.95 -9.76 15.18
N GLY A 29 4.51 -10.97 14.84
CA GLY A 29 3.11 -11.32 14.62
C GLY A 29 2.54 -10.92 13.27
N PHE A 30 3.38 -10.56 12.30
CA PHE A 30 2.95 -10.35 10.92
C PHE A 30 2.67 -11.68 10.22
N ARG A 31 1.69 -11.66 9.31
CA ARG A 31 1.40 -12.74 8.37
C ARG A 31 1.45 -12.19 6.95
N TYR A 32 1.76 -13.05 5.98
CA TYR A 32 1.74 -12.66 4.57
C TYR A 32 0.34 -12.80 4.01
N TYR A 33 -0.08 -11.82 3.20
CA TYR A 33 -1.39 -11.76 2.56
C TYR A 33 -1.24 -11.54 1.07
N ASP A 34 -1.82 -12.45 0.28
CA ASP A 34 -1.86 -12.36 -1.18
C ASP A 34 -2.86 -11.27 -1.62
N PRO A 35 -2.55 -10.45 -2.64
CA PRO A 35 -3.48 -9.46 -3.14
C PRO A 35 -4.61 -10.13 -3.91
N HIS A 36 -5.83 -9.59 -3.81
CA HIS A 36 -6.87 -9.92 -4.77
C HIS A 36 -6.45 -9.39 -6.14
N LYS A 37 -6.53 -10.25 -7.17
CA LYS A 37 -6.35 -9.81 -8.55
C LYS A 37 -7.56 -8.95 -8.94
N GLN A 38 -7.34 -7.64 -8.99
CA GLN A 38 -8.36 -6.67 -9.33
C GLN A 38 -7.74 -5.47 -10.05
N VAL A 39 -8.53 -4.82 -10.90
CA VAL A 39 -8.09 -3.65 -11.66
C VAL A 39 -7.81 -2.49 -10.69
N THR A 40 -6.59 -1.98 -10.77
CA THR A 40 -6.16 -0.71 -10.16
C THR A 40 -5.87 0.26 -11.29
N MET A 41 -6.58 1.38 -11.32
CA MET A 41 -6.33 2.46 -12.28
C MET A 41 -5.17 3.30 -11.75
N ALA A 42 -4.09 3.45 -12.51
CA ALA A 42 -2.95 4.25 -12.07
C ALA A 42 -2.39 5.11 -13.20
N ARG A 43 -1.86 6.27 -12.84
CA ARG A 43 -1.08 7.13 -13.73
C ARG A 43 0.15 7.68 -13.03
N ARG A 44 1.14 8.08 -13.83
CA ARG A 44 2.31 8.79 -13.33
C ARG A 44 1.92 10.25 -13.03
N LEU A 45 2.30 10.76 -11.86
CA LEU A 45 2.07 12.14 -11.43
C LEU A 45 2.97 13.08 -12.25
N PRO A 46 2.41 13.96 -13.08
CA PRO A 46 3.20 14.92 -13.84
C PRO A 46 3.76 16.03 -12.95
N PRO A 47 4.85 16.71 -13.37
CA PRO A 47 5.43 17.82 -12.62
C PRO A 47 4.44 18.95 -12.31
N ALA A 48 3.54 19.27 -13.25
CA ALA A 48 2.54 20.33 -13.10
C ALA A 48 1.51 20.08 -11.99
N GLU A 49 1.39 18.84 -11.51
CA GLU A 49 0.48 18.46 -10.43
C GLU A 49 1.22 18.10 -9.12
N ALA A 50 2.55 18.24 -9.11
CA ALA A 50 3.38 17.92 -7.97
C ALA A 50 3.85 19.20 -7.25
N PRO A 51 4.10 19.14 -5.92
CA PRO A 51 3.82 18.02 -5.03
C PRO A 51 2.31 17.83 -4.82
N LYS A 52 1.87 16.57 -4.70
CA LYS A 52 0.46 16.24 -4.44
C LYS A 52 0.28 15.80 -3.00
N THR A 53 -0.48 16.58 -2.24
CA THR A 53 -0.87 16.26 -0.87
C THR A 53 -2.11 15.38 -0.86
N ILE A 54 -2.03 14.24 -0.19
CA ILE A 54 -3.12 13.25 -0.11
C ILE A 54 -3.44 13.02 1.36
N GLN A 55 -4.72 13.15 1.69
CA GLN A 55 -5.23 12.81 3.01
C GLN A 55 -5.65 11.34 3.05
N THR A 56 -5.12 10.63 4.03
CA THR A 56 -5.53 9.27 4.40
C THR A 56 -6.25 9.32 5.75
N PRO A 57 -6.88 8.23 6.21
CA PRO A 57 -7.61 8.24 7.49
C PRO A 57 -6.80 8.75 8.69
N TRP A 58 -5.47 8.58 8.69
CA TRP A 58 -4.62 8.91 9.85
C TRP A 58 -3.36 9.69 9.49
N ASP A 59 -3.12 9.96 8.21
CA ASP A 59 -1.87 10.55 7.73
C ASP A 59 -2.10 11.50 6.58
N THR A 60 -1.17 12.45 6.46
CA THR A 60 -1.01 13.31 5.29
C THR A 60 0.28 12.90 4.59
N ILE A 61 0.13 12.40 3.37
CA ILE A 61 1.25 11.95 2.55
C ILE A 61 1.45 12.90 1.37
N VAL A 62 2.70 13.09 0.97
CA VAL A 62 3.09 14.01 -0.10
C VAL A 62 3.81 13.24 -1.19
N ALA A 63 3.23 13.24 -2.39
CA ALA A 63 3.80 12.60 -3.57
C ALA A 63 4.55 13.62 -4.43
N THR A 64 5.75 13.27 -4.90
CA THR A 64 6.53 14.12 -5.79
C THR A 64 6.30 13.73 -7.25
N ALA A 65 6.72 14.60 -8.17
CA ALA A 65 6.66 14.33 -9.60
C ALA A 65 7.29 12.97 -9.93
N GLY A 66 6.63 12.22 -10.81
CA GLY A 66 7.07 10.90 -11.23
C GLY A 66 6.53 9.73 -10.42
N TYR A 67 5.98 9.93 -9.21
CA TYR A 67 5.23 8.91 -8.46
C TYR A 67 4.08 8.33 -9.28
N TYR A 68 3.63 7.12 -8.97
CA TYR A 68 2.37 6.60 -9.48
C TYR A 68 1.25 6.91 -8.50
N ILE A 69 0.15 7.48 -8.98
CA ILE A 69 -1.07 7.63 -8.19
C ILE A 69 -2.04 6.53 -8.61
N ALA A 70 -2.32 5.62 -7.69
CA ALA A 70 -3.32 4.58 -7.85
C ALA A 70 -4.67 5.06 -7.32
N TYR A 71 -5.72 4.80 -8.09
CA TYR A 71 -7.10 5.14 -7.79
C TYR A 71 -7.93 3.86 -7.65
N GLN A 72 -8.84 3.87 -6.68
CA GLN A 72 -9.87 2.85 -6.60
C GLN A 72 -11.08 3.33 -7.41
N ALA A 73 -11.44 2.60 -8.45
CA ALA A 73 -12.66 2.90 -9.19
C ALA A 73 -13.86 2.62 -8.28
N SER A 74 -14.43 3.67 -7.68
CA SER A 74 -15.73 3.60 -7.00
C SER A 74 -16.87 3.59 -8.00
N GLU A 75 -18.11 3.37 -7.55
CA GLU A 75 -19.26 3.16 -8.44
C GLU A 75 -19.67 4.40 -9.24
N THR A 76 -19.46 5.61 -8.72
CA THR A 76 -19.94 6.82 -9.40
C THR A 76 -18.86 7.48 -10.28
N PRO A 77 -19.03 7.54 -11.61
CA PRO A 77 -18.15 8.29 -12.51
C PRO A 77 -18.34 9.82 -12.35
N GLY A 78 -17.43 10.60 -12.94
CA GLY A 78 -17.58 12.06 -13.08
C GLY A 78 -17.15 12.90 -11.87
N LYS A 79 -16.57 12.29 -10.83
CA LYS A 79 -15.96 13.03 -9.73
C LYS A 79 -14.54 13.49 -10.11
N PRO A 80 -14.00 14.57 -9.52
CA PRO A 80 -12.58 14.90 -9.66
C PRO A 80 -11.67 13.73 -9.24
N LEU A 81 -10.47 13.63 -9.83
CA LEU A 81 -9.52 12.54 -9.55
C LEU A 81 -9.29 12.30 -8.05
N ASP A 82 -9.25 13.37 -7.27
CA ASP A 82 -8.93 13.32 -5.85
C ASP A 82 -10.07 12.74 -5.00
N ALA A 83 -11.27 12.61 -5.56
CA ALA A 83 -12.39 11.92 -4.93
C ALA A 83 -12.27 10.38 -4.99
N TYR A 84 -11.38 9.83 -5.81
CA TYR A 84 -11.22 8.37 -6.01
C TYR A 84 -10.19 7.73 -5.06
N SER A 85 -10.08 8.26 -3.83
CA SER A 85 -9.18 7.74 -2.78
C SER A 85 -7.75 7.48 -3.26
N PRO A 86 -7.04 8.51 -3.74
CA PRO A 86 -5.72 8.35 -4.33
C PRO A 86 -4.72 7.73 -3.35
N ARG A 87 -3.83 6.89 -3.87
CA ARG A 87 -2.70 6.31 -3.15
C ARG A 87 -1.43 6.54 -3.94
N PRO A 88 -0.46 7.29 -3.40
CA PRO A 88 0.83 7.43 -4.04
C PRO A 88 1.66 6.17 -3.83
N ILE A 89 2.42 5.82 -4.86
CA ILE A 89 3.32 4.67 -4.88
C ILE A 89 4.62 5.16 -5.50
N GLU A 90 5.72 4.98 -4.77
CA GLU A 90 7.05 5.31 -5.25
C GLU A 90 7.38 4.53 -6.54
N PRO A 91 8.01 5.14 -7.56
CA PRO A 91 8.18 4.52 -8.87
C PRO A 91 8.88 3.16 -8.91
N LYS A 92 9.90 2.95 -8.06
CA LYS A 92 10.57 1.66 -7.95
C LYS A 92 9.64 0.61 -7.35
N ILE A 93 8.93 0.95 -6.27
CA ILE A 93 7.94 0.05 -5.66
C ILE A 93 6.84 -0.31 -6.66
N PHE A 94 6.35 0.66 -7.44
CA PHE A 94 5.31 0.42 -8.44
C PHE A 94 5.77 -0.59 -9.50
N ARG A 95 6.98 -0.43 -10.05
CA ARG A 95 7.55 -1.35 -11.05
C ARG A 95 7.74 -2.77 -10.52
N GLU A 96 8.08 -2.91 -9.23
CA GLU A 96 8.32 -4.21 -8.61
C GLU A 96 7.03 -4.93 -8.21
N THR A 97 5.96 -4.19 -7.93
CA THR A 97 4.75 -4.74 -7.29
C THR A 97 3.48 -4.67 -8.13
N TYR A 98 3.53 -4.06 -9.33
CA TYR A 98 2.38 -3.95 -10.24
C TYR A 98 2.72 -4.46 -11.64
N ALA A 99 1.73 -5.07 -12.29
CA ALA A 99 1.79 -5.44 -13.70
C ALA A 99 0.60 -4.83 -14.47
N PRO A 100 0.76 -4.55 -15.78
CA PRO A 100 -0.34 -4.10 -16.63
C PRO A 100 -1.48 -5.13 -16.64
N TRP A 101 -2.72 -4.65 -16.61
CA TRP A 101 -3.89 -5.49 -16.84
C TRP A 101 -4.02 -5.78 -18.34
N ARG A 102 -3.96 -7.05 -18.75
CA ARG A 102 -3.95 -7.47 -20.17
C ARG A 102 -4.99 -8.55 -20.49
N GLU A 103 -6.07 -8.63 -19.70
CA GLU A 103 -7.14 -9.58 -20.00
C GLU A 103 -7.92 -9.11 -21.24
N PRO A 104 -8.01 -9.92 -22.31
CA PRO A 104 -8.55 -9.48 -23.60
C PRO A 104 -10.05 -9.14 -23.52
N ASP A 105 -10.79 -9.81 -22.64
CA ASP A 105 -12.24 -9.63 -22.49
C ASP A 105 -12.60 -8.58 -21.41
N TRP A 106 -11.61 -7.86 -20.89
CA TRP A 106 -11.85 -6.84 -19.87
C TRP A 106 -12.64 -5.67 -20.45
N LYS A 107 -13.82 -5.43 -19.87
CA LYS A 107 -14.65 -4.25 -20.17
C LYS A 107 -14.54 -3.26 -18.99
N PRO A 108 -14.07 -2.03 -19.22
CA PRO A 108 -13.97 -1.06 -18.14
C PRO A 108 -15.37 -0.68 -17.64
N THR A 109 -15.53 -0.58 -16.32
CA THR A 109 -16.72 0.04 -15.73
C THR A 109 -16.81 1.52 -16.13
N PRO A 110 -17.98 2.19 -16.00
CA PRO A 110 -18.10 3.62 -16.31
C PRO A 110 -17.04 4.50 -15.61
N THR A 111 -16.75 4.22 -14.34
CA THR A 111 -15.69 4.92 -13.60
C THR A 111 -14.29 4.62 -14.15
N GLN A 112 -14.00 3.36 -14.48
CA GLN A 112 -12.70 3.00 -15.08
C GLN A 112 -12.53 3.67 -16.46
N ALA A 113 -13.58 3.70 -17.28
CA ALA A 113 -13.59 4.39 -18.57
C ALA A 113 -13.35 5.90 -18.41
N TYR A 114 -13.94 6.52 -17.39
CA TYR A 114 -13.67 7.92 -17.04
C TYR A 114 -12.21 8.13 -16.61
N LEU A 115 -11.66 7.26 -15.76
CA LEU A 115 -10.26 7.33 -15.33
C LEU A 115 -9.27 7.11 -16.49
N LEU A 116 -9.60 6.28 -17.48
CA LEU A 116 -8.83 6.12 -18.71
C LEU A 116 -8.72 7.45 -19.48
N LYS A 117 -9.83 8.20 -19.60
CA LYS A 117 -9.84 9.53 -20.24
C LYS A 117 -8.95 10.55 -19.49
N LEU A 118 -8.74 10.34 -18.20
CA LEU A 118 -7.87 11.15 -17.34
C LEU A 118 -6.40 10.65 -17.33
N GLY A 119 -6.02 9.81 -18.29
CA GLY A 119 -4.65 9.33 -18.47
C GLY A 119 -4.25 8.18 -17.55
N CYS A 120 -5.20 7.58 -16.81
CA CYS A 120 -4.93 6.34 -16.09
C CYS A 120 -4.78 5.16 -17.05
N LYS A 121 -4.03 4.16 -16.59
CA LYS A 121 -3.90 2.85 -17.25
C LYS A 121 -4.27 1.76 -16.24
N PRO A 122 -4.78 0.60 -16.70
CA PRO A 122 -5.19 -0.47 -15.81
C PRO A 122 -3.98 -1.34 -15.43
N TYR A 123 -3.87 -1.65 -14.13
CA TYR A 123 -2.85 -2.52 -13.55
C TYR A 123 -3.48 -3.48 -12.55
N TYR A 124 -2.70 -4.41 -12.03
CA TYR A 124 -3.02 -5.14 -10.80
C TYR A 124 -1.77 -5.30 -9.96
N LYS A 125 -1.97 -5.47 -8.64
CA LYS A 125 -0.88 -5.73 -7.70
C LYS A 125 -0.48 -7.20 -7.79
N THR A 126 0.79 -7.47 -8.03
CA THR A 126 1.36 -8.82 -8.18
C THR A 126 1.98 -9.36 -6.90
N VAL A 127 2.38 -8.46 -5.98
CA VAL A 127 3.08 -8.81 -4.75
C VAL A 127 2.18 -8.55 -3.55
N GLY A 128 2.09 -9.53 -2.65
CA GLY A 128 1.39 -9.41 -1.39
C GLY A 128 2.10 -8.53 -0.37
N VAL A 129 1.55 -8.50 0.85
CA VAL A 129 2.08 -7.68 1.94
C VAL A 129 2.19 -8.49 3.22
N TRP A 130 3.14 -8.12 4.07
CA TRP A 130 3.16 -8.57 5.45
C TRP A 130 2.28 -7.64 6.27
N ALA A 131 1.30 -8.18 6.98
CA ALA A 131 0.39 -7.35 7.75
C ALA A 131 0.05 -7.95 9.10
N LYS A 132 -0.30 -7.07 10.05
CA LYS A 132 -0.92 -7.44 11.32
C LYS A 132 -1.92 -6.38 11.75
N ARG A 133 -2.94 -6.81 12.48
CA ARG A 133 -3.89 -5.90 13.13
C ARG A 133 -3.27 -5.35 14.42
N LEU A 134 -3.30 -4.03 14.59
CA LEU A 134 -2.75 -3.35 15.76
C LEU A 134 -3.63 -3.61 16.98
N LYS A 135 -3.01 -3.95 18.11
CA LYS A 135 -3.70 -4.12 19.39
C LYS A 135 -3.76 -2.83 20.20
N GLU A 136 -2.85 -1.90 19.92
CA GLU A 136 -2.69 -0.62 20.61
C GLU A 136 -2.38 0.49 19.59
N PRO A 137 -2.65 1.76 19.91
CA PRO A 137 -2.24 2.87 19.07
C PRO A 137 -0.73 2.84 18.79
N THR A 138 -0.33 2.93 17.52
CA THR A 138 1.06 2.78 17.09
C THR A 138 1.48 3.94 16.20
N LEU A 139 2.64 4.55 16.50
CA LEU A 139 3.24 5.56 15.61
C LEU A 139 3.89 4.88 14.41
N VAL A 140 3.52 5.29 13.21
CA VAL A 140 4.02 4.76 11.95
C VAL A 140 4.52 5.90 11.09
N LYS A 141 5.64 5.71 10.42
CA LYS A 141 6.22 6.66 9.48
C LYS A 141 6.34 5.97 8.14
N SER A 142 5.38 6.27 7.24
CA SER A 142 5.45 5.79 5.86
C SER A 142 6.53 6.53 5.07
N LEU A 143 6.81 6.05 3.86
CA LEU A 143 7.75 6.68 2.94
C LEU A 143 7.33 8.10 2.58
N GLU A 144 6.03 8.29 2.34
CA GLU A 144 5.46 9.53 1.81
C GLU A 144 5.01 10.50 2.91
N SER A 145 5.00 10.09 4.18
CA SER A 145 4.61 10.97 5.29
C SER A 145 5.72 12.00 5.58
N SER A 146 5.36 13.22 5.97
CA SER A 146 6.32 14.23 6.46
C SER A 146 6.68 14.06 7.95
N LYS A 147 5.78 13.48 8.74
CA LYS A 147 5.95 13.12 10.16
C LYS A 147 5.36 11.73 10.47
N PRO A 148 5.68 11.10 11.62
CA PRO A 148 4.95 9.91 12.04
C PRO A 148 3.46 10.21 12.28
N SER A 149 2.59 9.30 11.87
CA SER A 149 1.16 9.31 12.12
C SER A 149 0.80 8.28 13.19
N LEU A 150 -0.21 8.59 14.01
CA LEU A 150 -0.71 7.66 15.03
C LEU A 150 -1.87 6.86 14.45
N ALA A 151 -1.62 5.57 14.17
CA ALA A 151 -2.69 4.66 13.78
C ALA A 151 -3.36 4.06 15.03
N PRO A 152 -4.70 4.00 15.09
CA PRO A 152 -5.41 3.49 16.26
C PRO A 152 -5.30 1.95 16.38
N ALA A 153 -5.64 1.44 17.56
CA ALA A 153 -5.92 0.01 17.72
C ALA A 153 -7.01 -0.44 16.74
N GLY A 154 -6.91 -1.66 16.23
CA GLY A 154 -7.81 -2.22 15.23
C GLY A 154 -7.45 -1.90 13.78
N ALA A 155 -6.59 -0.92 13.51
CA ALA A 155 -6.04 -0.65 12.19
C ALA A 155 -5.10 -1.79 11.73
N TRP A 156 -4.88 -1.90 10.42
CA TRP A 156 -3.86 -2.80 9.87
C TRP A 156 -2.56 -2.06 9.65
N LEU A 157 -1.47 -2.59 10.19
CA LEU A 157 -0.11 -2.21 9.85
C LEU A 157 0.40 -3.16 8.77
N CYS A 158 0.70 -2.61 7.60
CA CYS A 158 1.24 -3.30 6.46
C CYS A 158 2.73 -2.99 6.31
N VAL A 159 3.49 -3.94 5.78
CA VAL A 159 4.88 -3.82 5.37
C VAL A 159 5.00 -4.38 3.96
N GLY A 160 5.45 -3.54 3.03
CA GLY A 160 5.59 -3.91 1.62
C GLY A 160 6.94 -4.54 1.29
N SER A 161 7.20 -4.72 -0.01
CA SER A 161 8.35 -5.47 -0.51
C SER A 161 9.69 -4.77 -0.23
N ALA A 162 9.71 -3.45 -0.11
CA ALA A 162 10.89 -2.68 0.25
C ALA A 162 10.97 -2.40 1.77
N GLY A 163 10.13 -3.07 2.57
CA GLY A 163 10.10 -2.94 4.02
C GLY A 163 9.45 -1.65 4.54
N GLU A 164 8.78 -0.91 3.66
CA GLU A 164 8.06 0.33 3.93
C GLU A 164 6.78 0.04 4.71
N PRO A 165 6.56 0.71 5.87
CA PRO A 165 5.34 0.52 6.64
C PRO A 165 4.27 1.52 6.21
N TRP A 166 3.00 1.09 6.21
CA TRP A 166 1.87 2.00 6.13
C TRP A 166 0.67 1.39 6.86
N THR A 167 -0.33 2.22 7.13
CA THR A 167 -1.54 1.80 7.86
C THR A 167 -2.79 2.02 7.04
N VAL A 168 -3.75 1.11 7.18
CA VAL A 168 -5.05 1.16 6.50
C VAL A 168 -6.17 0.68 7.41
N THR A 169 -7.41 1.06 7.08
CA THR A 169 -8.61 0.56 7.76
C THR A 169 -8.82 -0.93 7.48
N ASP A 170 -9.60 -1.58 8.34
CA ASP A 170 -9.94 -3.01 8.19
C ASP A 170 -10.74 -3.26 6.90
N GLU A 171 -11.72 -2.41 6.60
CA GLU A 171 -12.49 -2.47 5.35
C GLU A 171 -11.59 -2.37 4.12
N TRP A 172 -10.70 -1.37 4.08
CA TRP A 172 -9.78 -1.21 2.97
C TRP A 172 -8.87 -2.44 2.84
N PHE A 173 -8.31 -2.93 3.95
CA PHE A 173 -7.41 -4.08 3.94
C PHE A 173 -8.10 -5.33 3.36
N ARG A 174 -9.32 -5.64 3.83
CA ARG A 174 -10.09 -6.80 3.38
C ARG A 174 -10.53 -6.70 1.92
N SER A 175 -10.80 -5.50 1.42
CA SER A 175 -11.10 -5.31 -0.01
C SER A 175 -9.91 -5.59 -0.94
N ARG A 176 -8.68 -5.62 -0.39
CA ARG A 176 -7.45 -5.72 -1.17
C ARG A 176 -6.71 -7.04 -1.03
N TYR A 177 -6.87 -7.74 0.08
CA TYR A 177 -6.03 -8.89 0.40
C TYR A 177 -6.83 -10.10 0.88
N ALA A 178 -6.46 -11.25 0.33
CA ALA A 178 -6.99 -12.53 0.77
C ALA A 178 -6.37 -12.93 2.12
N PRO A 179 -7.14 -13.57 3.01
CA PRO A 179 -6.59 -14.12 4.25
C PRO A 179 -5.46 -15.13 3.93
N PRO A 180 -4.49 -15.31 4.83
CA PRO A 180 -3.40 -16.25 4.61
C PRO A 180 -3.99 -17.65 4.40
N SER A 181 -3.66 -18.30 3.28
CA SER A 181 -4.12 -19.67 3.02
C SER A 181 -3.61 -20.60 4.12
N LYS A 182 -4.46 -21.50 4.63
CA LYS A 182 -4.06 -22.48 5.65
C LYS A 182 -3.01 -23.48 5.13
N ASP A 183 -2.81 -23.57 3.81
CA ASP A 183 -2.13 -24.69 3.16
C ASP A 183 -0.72 -24.42 2.61
N LYS A 184 0.04 -23.45 3.14
CA LYS A 184 1.35 -23.09 2.55
C LYS A 184 2.53 -23.20 3.49
N LYS A 185 2.96 -24.44 3.74
CA LYS A 185 4.37 -24.78 4.05
C LYS A 185 5.31 -24.57 2.84
N ALA A 186 4.80 -24.27 1.64
CA ALA A 186 5.57 -24.32 0.39
C ALA A 186 5.92 -22.97 -0.29
N GLN A 187 5.35 -21.83 0.12
CA GLN A 187 5.56 -20.57 -0.62
C GLN A 187 6.91 -19.86 -0.34
N ALA A 188 7.68 -20.33 0.64
CA ALA A 188 8.98 -19.74 1.00
C ALA A 188 10.11 -20.06 0.00
N ALA A 189 9.92 -21.01 -0.92
CA ALA A 189 10.94 -21.42 -1.88
C ALA A 189 10.88 -20.68 -3.23
N ASP A 190 9.72 -20.16 -3.63
CA ASP A 190 9.48 -19.79 -5.04
C ASP A 190 9.63 -18.28 -5.36
N HIS A 191 9.86 -17.43 -4.36
CA HIS A 191 10.13 -16.00 -4.59
C HIS A 191 11.63 -15.64 -4.70
N ARG A 192 12.53 -16.63 -4.60
CA ARG A 192 13.99 -16.44 -4.80
C ARG A 192 14.51 -16.85 -6.18
N SER A 193 13.68 -17.40 -7.06
CA SER A 193 14.13 -18.06 -8.31
C SER A 193 13.98 -17.21 -9.59
N LYS A 194 13.53 -15.95 -9.52
CA LYS A 194 13.41 -15.08 -10.70
C LYS A 194 14.41 -13.92 -10.69
N THR A 195 15.70 -14.26 -10.61
CA THR A 195 16.75 -13.41 -11.18
C THR A 195 16.86 -13.79 -12.66
N PRO A 196 16.55 -12.90 -13.62
CA PRO A 196 16.88 -13.18 -15.01
C PRO A 196 18.41 -13.19 -15.12
N LEU A 197 18.96 -14.34 -15.52
CA LEU A 197 20.29 -14.42 -16.11
C LEU A 197 20.35 -13.39 -17.24
N ARG A 198 21.20 -12.39 -17.09
CA ARG A 198 21.55 -11.49 -18.20
C ARG A 198 22.33 -12.31 -19.22
N ALA A 199 21.82 -12.33 -20.45
CA ALA A 199 22.62 -12.62 -21.64
C ALA A 199 23.57 -11.44 -21.90
#